data_AF-A0A6F9DTH5-F1
#
_entry.id   AF-A0A6F9DTH5-F1
#
_cell.length_a   1.000
_cell.length_b   1.000
_cell.length_c   1.000
_cell.angle_alpha   90.00
_cell.angle_beta   90.00
_cell.angle_gamma   90.00
#
_symmetry.space_group_name_H-M   'P 1'
#
loop_
_entity.id
_entity.type
_entity.pdbx_description
1 polymer ?
#
loop_
_entity_poly.entity_id
_entity_poly.type
_entity_poly.pdbx_seq_one_letter_code
_entity_poly.pdbx_strand_id
1 'polypeptide(L)'
;MFGPAQQVCERGNWNPVASPACVQLACPPLRPVTDGGFAPIDFQYSTGEVVNYFCDGGFSLFGSSTSINCIDTGPPSVMGVWDPPEPAGCTLISPTNTACLSFPCLNGGTCLHKPAPPFFECVCTSAATGPTCSIPP
;
A
#
# COMPACT_ATOMS: atom_id res chain seq x y z
N MET A 1 -18.14 12.95 10.37
CA MET A 1 -19.10 13.91 10.95
C MET A 1 -18.33 14.98 11.72
N PHE A 2 -18.59 16.26 11.46
CA PHE A 2 -18.04 17.38 12.22
C PHE A 2 -19.12 18.04 13.07
N GLY A 3 -18.77 18.42 14.29
CA GLY A 3 -19.70 19.09 15.19
C GLY A 3 -20.48 18.15 16.10
N PRO A 4 -21.47 18.68 16.84
CA PRO A 4 -22.15 17.98 17.92
C PRO A 4 -23.06 16.88 17.38
N ALA A 5 -22.84 15.64 17.83
CA ALA A 5 -23.66 14.48 17.43
C ALA A 5 -25.09 14.52 18.01
N GLN A 6 -25.37 15.42 18.95
CA GLN A 6 -26.66 15.59 19.61
C GLN A 6 -26.95 17.08 19.85
N GLN A 7 -28.22 17.45 19.76
CA GLN A 7 -28.71 18.79 20.07
C GLN A 7 -29.90 18.68 21.03
N VAL A 8 -30.02 19.64 21.95
CA VAL A 8 -31.12 19.75 22.92
C VAL A 8 -31.97 20.97 22.57
N CYS A 9 -33.29 20.81 22.54
CA CYS A 9 -34.20 21.95 22.39
C CYS A 9 -34.51 22.54 23.77
N GLU A 10 -33.94 23.70 24.07
CA GLU A 10 -34.14 24.43 25.33
C GLU A 10 -34.89 25.73 25.05
N ARG A 11 -36.11 25.86 25.59
CA ARG A 11 -36.97 27.06 25.42
C ARG A 11 -37.14 27.48 23.94
N GLY A 12 -37.31 26.50 23.06
CA GLY A 12 -37.49 26.73 21.61
C GLY A 12 -36.20 27.01 20.83
N ASN A 13 -35.02 26.94 21.46
CA ASN A 13 -33.74 27.09 20.79
C ASN A 13 -32.94 25.78 20.83
N TRP A 14 -32.27 25.44 19.72
CA TRP A 14 -31.37 24.30 19.66
C TRP A 14 -30.02 24.65 20.30
N ASN A 15 -29.58 23.83 21.25
CA ASN A 15 -28.31 23.97 21.95
C ASN A 15 -27.51 22.65 21.86
N PRO A 16 -26.29 22.66 21.30
CA PRO A 16 -25.67 23.76 20.56
C PRO A 16 -26.41 24.10 19.26
N VAL A 17 -26.37 25.38 18.85
CA VAL A 17 -27.01 25.88 17.62
C VAL A 17 -26.38 25.27 16.36
N ALA A 18 -25.12 24.84 16.43
CA ALA A 18 -24.41 24.23 15.31
C ALA A 18 -24.96 22.83 14.97
N SER A 19 -25.43 22.63 13.75
CA SER A 19 -25.83 21.31 13.22
C SER A 19 -24.59 20.47 12.86
N PRO A 20 -24.63 19.13 13.02
CA PRO A 20 -23.53 18.28 12.58
C PRO A 20 -23.38 18.35 11.06
N ALA A 21 -22.16 18.62 10.59
CA ALA A 21 -21.83 18.55 9.18
C ALA A 21 -21.45 17.11 8.81
N CYS A 22 -22.22 16.53 7.88
CA CYS A 22 -21.87 15.30 7.21
C CYS A 22 -21.15 15.65 5.91
N VAL A 23 -19.84 15.85 5.98
CA VAL A 23 -19.00 16.05 4.81
C VAL A 23 -18.50 14.68 4.37
N GLN A 24 -18.67 14.34 3.10
CA GLN A 24 -17.99 13.20 2.51
C GLN A 24 -16.49 13.51 2.50
N LEU A 25 -15.70 12.71 3.22
CA LEU A 25 -14.25 12.90 3.22
C LEU A 25 -13.71 12.45 1.86
N ALA A 26 -12.70 13.19 1.40
CA ALA A 26 -11.94 12.83 0.22
C ALA A 26 -10.52 12.47 0.61
N CYS A 27 -9.92 11.52 -0.10
CA CYS A 27 -8.52 11.18 0.05
C CYS A 27 -7.61 12.20 -0.66
N PRO A 28 -6.33 12.29 -0.25
CA PRO A 28 -5.34 13.09 -0.94
C PRO A 28 -5.27 12.74 -2.44
N PRO A 29 -5.02 13.73 -3.32
CA PRO A 29 -4.90 13.49 -4.75
C PRO A 29 -3.70 12.59 -5.04
N LEU A 30 -3.89 11.61 -5.92
CA LEU A 30 -2.85 10.67 -6.32
C LEU A 30 -1.82 11.34 -7.23
N ARG A 31 -0.56 10.94 -7.09
CA ARG A 31 0.53 11.39 -7.98
C ARG A 31 0.65 10.48 -9.21
N PRO A 32 1.07 11.01 -10.37
CA PRO A 32 1.37 10.20 -11.54
C PRO A 32 2.41 9.12 -11.21
N VAL A 33 2.22 7.93 -11.76
CA VAL A 33 3.12 6.79 -11.60
C VAL A 33 4.03 6.72 -12.82
N THR A 34 5.34 6.70 -12.61
CA THR A 34 6.31 6.46 -13.69
C THR A 34 6.26 4.99 -14.11
N ASP A 35 6.36 4.71 -15.41
CA ASP A 35 6.36 3.35 -15.97
C ASP A 35 5.10 2.53 -15.60
N GLY A 36 3.97 3.23 -15.52
CA GLY A 36 2.67 2.66 -15.20
C GLY A 36 1.58 3.72 -15.09
N GLY A 37 0.52 3.38 -14.36
CA GLY A 37 -0.62 4.25 -14.16
C GLY A 37 -1.61 3.69 -13.15
N PHE A 38 -2.77 4.34 -13.05
CA PHE A 38 -3.86 3.91 -12.21
C PHE A 38 -5.21 4.27 -12.84
N ALA A 39 -6.27 3.57 -12.42
CA ALA A 39 -7.62 3.80 -12.88
C ALA A 39 -8.66 3.58 -11.75
N PRO A 40 -9.74 4.38 -11.69
CA PRO A 40 -10.02 5.52 -12.56
C PRO A 40 -9.11 6.73 -12.23
N ILE A 41 -8.81 7.55 -13.24
CA ILE A 41 -8.16 8.84 -13.04
C ILE A 41 -9.27 9.86 -12.76
N ASP A 42 -9.23 10.46 -11.57
CA ASP A 42 -10.16 11.51 -11.17
C ASP A 42 -9.41 12.61 -10.42
N PHE A 43 -10.01 13.80 -10.33
CA PHE A 43 -9.46 14.93 -9.58
C PHE A 43 -9.65 14.79 -8.08
N GLN A 44 -10.63 14.00 -7.64
CA GLN A 44 -10.97 13.80 -6.24
C GLN A 44 -11.51 12.40 -6.03
N TYR A 45 -11.13 11.76 -4.92
CA TYR A 45 -11.62 10.44 -4.54
C TYR A 45 -12.34 10.48 -3.21
N SER A 46 -13.59 10.07 -3.18
CA SER A 46 -14.41 9.98 -1.97
C SER A 46 -14.18 8.67 -1.22
N THR A 47 -14.45 8.69 0.09
CA THR A 47 -14.42 7.46 0.91
C THR A 47 -15.30 6.36 0.32
N GLY A 48 -14.74 5.16 0.20
CA GLY A 48 -15.35 3.98 -0.43
C GLY A 48 -14.89 3.74 -1.88
N GLU A 49 -14.26 4.72 -2.52
CA GLU A 49 -13.73 4.55 -3.87
C GLU A 49 -12.43 3.77 -3.88
N VAL A 50 -12.22 3.04 -4.99
CA VAL A 50 -11.10 2.13 -5.17
C VAL A 50 -10.35 2.51 -6.43
N VAL A 51 -9.03 2.58 -6.32
CA VAL A 51 -8.12 2.84 -7.42
C VAL A 51 -7.24 1.63 -7.64
N ASN A 52 -7.15 1.18 -8.88
CA ASN A 52 -6.30 0.06 -9.28
C ASN A 52 -5.09 0.58 -10.05
N TYR A 53 -3.91 0.21 -9.59
CA TYR A 53 -2.65 0.52 -10.21
C TYR A 53 -2.24 -0.56 -11.20
N PHE A 54 -1.58 -0.14 -12.26
CA PHE A 54 -1.01 -1.02 -13.28
C PHE A 54 0.39 -0.50 -13.67
N CYS A 55 1.23 -1.40 -14.15
CA CYS A 55 2.55 -1.06 -14.66
C CYS A 55 2.64 -1.33 -16.15
N ASP A 56 3.50 -0.56 -16.81
CA ASP A 56 3.82 -0.77 -18.22
C ASP A 56 4.58 -2.09 -18.41
N GLY A 57 4.64 -2.56 -19.66
CA GLY A 57 5.31 -3.82 -19.99
C GLY A 57 6.78 -3.83 -19.51
N GLY A 58 7.13 -4.83 -18.70
CA GLY A 58 8.46 -4.94 -18.12
C GLY A 58 8.60 -4.32 -16.73
N PHE A 59 7.51 -3.84 -16.11
CA PHE A 59 7.49 -3.27 -14.76
C PHE A 59 6.41 -3.90 -13.86
N SER A 60 6.65 -3.90 -12.55
CA SER A 60 5.77 -4.44 -11.52
C SER A 60 5.78 -3.60 -10.26
N LEU A 61 4.61 -3.50 -9.61
CA LEU A 61 4.48 -2.92 -8.28
C LEU A 61 5.11 -3.86 -7.27
N PHE A 62 6.08 -3.34 -6.53
CA PHE A 62 6.88 -4.12 -5.63
C PHE A 62 6.45 -3.86 -4.18
N GLY A 63 5.88 -4.86 -3.48
CA GLY A 63 5.55 -4.78 -2.05
C GLY A 63 4.31 -3.95 -1.66
N SER A 64 3.64 -3.30 -2.61
CA SER A 64 2.38 -2.58 -2.41
C SER A 64 1.22 -3.30 -3.10
N SER A 65 0.00 -3.17 -2.58
CA SER A 65 -1.19 -3.73 -3.24
C SER A 65 -1.46 -3.00 -4.56
N THR A 66 -1.91 -3.73 -5.57
CA THR A 66 -2.35 -3.19 -6.86
C THR A 66 -3.68 -2.44 -6.77
N SER A 67 -4.32 -2.46 -5.60
CA SER A 67 -5.60 -1.83 -5.34
C SER A 67 -5.51 -1.10 -4.00
N ILE A 68 -5.94 0.15 -3.97
CA ILE A 68 -6.07 0.95 -2.75
C ILE A 68 -7.50 1.48 -2.67
N ASN A 69 -8.01 1.61 -1.46
CA ASN A 69 -9.33 2.14 -1.21
C ASN A 69 -9.27 3.35 -0.29
N CYS A 70 -10.08 4.36 -0.60
CA CYS A 70 -10.18 5.55 0.22
C CYS A 70 -11.04 5.25 1.45
N ILE A 71 -10.48 5.36 2.65
CA ILE A 71 -11.18 5.06 3.91
C ILE A 71 -11.41 6.28 4.79
N ASP A 72 -12.50 6.24 5.54
CA ASP A 72 -12.72 7.12 6.69
C ASP A 72 -12.21 6.41 7.96
N THR A 73 -11.19 6.98 8.60
CA THR A 73 -10.65 6.44 9.85
C THR A 73 -11.43 6.89 11.09
N GLY A 74 -12.51 7.67 10.91
CA GLY A 74 -13.35 8.21 11.97
C GLY A 74 -12.81 9.53 12.56
N PRO A 75 -13.60 10.18 13.44
CA PRO A 75 -13.21 11.45 14.04
C PRO A 75 -11.89 11.35 14.84
N PRO A 76 -10.98 12.34 14.74
CA PRO A 76 -11.16 13.70 14.21
C PRO A 76 -10.72 13.90 12.73
N SER A 77 -10.82 12.89 11.87
CA SER A 77 -10.32 12.97 10.49
C SER A 77 -10.98 14.05 9.63
N VAL A 78 -10.14 14.92 9.04
CA VAL A 78 -10.48 16.00 8.10
C VAL A 78 -10.29 15.62 6.63
N MET A 79 -9.71 14.46 6.37
CA MET A 79 -9.52 13.86 5.05
C MET A 79 -9.56 12.35 5.17
N GLY A 80 -9.86 11.67 4.07
CA GLY A 80 -9.74 10.22 3.97
C GLY A 80 -8.28 9.79 3.92
N VAL A 81 -8.02 8.51 4.12
CA VAL A 81 -6.68 7.91 4.01
C VAL A 81 -6.72 6.78 2.98
N TRP A 82 -5.66 6.64 2.19
CA TRP A 82 -5.49 5.49 1.31
C TRP A 82 -5.05 4.26 2.09
N ASP A 83 -5.83 3.19 1.99
CA ASP A 83 -5.48 1.90 2.58
C ASP A 83 -5.54 0.79 1.50
N PRO A 84 -4.45 0.03 1.30
CA PRO A 84 -3.10 0.29 1.80
C PRO A 84 -2.54 1.63 1.29
N PRO A 85 -1.44 2.14 1.87
CA PRO A 85 -0.81 3.38 1.41
C PRO A 85 -0.39 3.29 -0.07
N GLU A 86 -0.32 4.46 -0.71
CA GLU A 86 0.07 4.60 -2.12
C GLU A 86 1.35 3.81 -2.45
N PRO A 87 1.39 3.10 -3.59
CA PRO A 87 2.58 2.37 -4.00
C PRO A 87 3.75 3.31 -4.28
N ALA A 88 4.98 2.84 -4.01
CA ALA A 88 6.20 3.60 -4.31
C ALA A 88 6.42 3.84 -5.82
N GLY A 89 5.70 3.10 -6.67
CA GLY A 89 5.75 3.19 -8.13
C GLY A 89 6.02 1.84 -8.79
N CYS A 90 6.09 1.85 -10.11
CA CYS A 90 6.45 0.69 -10.91
C CYS A 90 7.97 0.54 -10.94
N THR A 91 8.46 -0.62 -10.56
CA THR A 91 9.88 -0.97 -10.68
C THR A 91 10.03 -1.95 -11.83
N LEU A 92 11.17 -1.98 -12.50
CA LEU A 92 11.44 -3.00 -13.52
C LEU A 92 11.13 -4.37 -12.92
N ILE A 93 10.27 -5.15 -13.59
CA ILE A 93 10.22 -6.59 -13.39
C ILE A 93 11.64 -7.00 -13.67
N SER A 94 12.40 -7.40 -12.63
CA SER A 94 13.73 -7.95 -12.85
C SER A 94 13.56 -9.02 -13.94
N PRO A 95 14.10 -8.80 -15.16
CA PRO A 95 13.71 -9.59 -16.33
C PRO A 95 14.22 -11.03 -16.22
N THR A 96 14.94 -11.35 -15.16
CA THR A 96 15.21 -12.71 -14.78
C THR A 96 15.03 -12.86 -13.27
N ASN A 97 14.75 -14.09 -12.87
CA ASN A 97 15.12 -14.66 -11.59
C ASN A 97 16.66 -14.58 -11.38
N THR A 98 17.33 -13.47 -11.71
CA THR A 98 18.79 -13.31 -11.78
C THR A 98 19.43 -13.62 -10.44
N ALA A 99 18.75 -13.21 -9.37
CA ALA A 99 19.21 -13.42 -8.01
C ALA A 99 19.41 -14.91 -7.70
N CYS A 100 18.53 -15.81 -8.19
CA CYS A 100 18.74 -17.25 -8.05
C CYS A 100 19.51 -17.90 -9.22
N LEU A 101 19.59 -17.25 -10.40
CA LEU A 101 20.38 -17.74 -11.54
C LEU A 101 21.89 -17.70 -11.29
N SER A 102 22.37 -16.83 -10.40
CA SER A 102 23.76 -16.84 -9.94
C SER A 102 24.06 -17.96 -8.95
N PHE A 103 23.07 -18.82 -8.64
CA PHE A 103 23.16 -19.91 -7.66
C PHE A 103 23.78 -19.46 -6.31
N PRO A 104 23.22 -18.43 -5.65
CA PRO A 104 23.83 -17.84 -4.46
C PRO A 104 23.76 -18.74 -3.22
N CYS A 105 22.85 -19.71 -3.19
CA CYS A 105 22.68 -20.65 -2.09
C CYS A 105 23.62 -21.84 -2.26
N LEU A 106 24.62 -21.94 -1.39
CA LEU A 106 25.62 -23.00 -1.40
C LEU A 106 25.14 -24.22 -0.59
N ASN A 107 25.93 -25.31 -0.62
CA ASN A 107 25.71 -26.53 0.18
C ASN A 107 24.29 -27.13 0.06
N GLY A 108 23.69 -27.06 -1.14
CA GLY A 108 22.36 -27.61 -1.42
C GLY A 108 21.20 -26.77 -0.84
N GLY A 109 21.44 -25.51 -0.47
CA GLY A 109 20.38 -24.60 -0.07
C GLY A 109 19.40 -24.29 -1.21
N THR A 110 18.14 -24.07 -0.89
CA THR A 110 17.11 -23.68 -1.87
C THR A 110 17.05 -22.18 -2.00
N CYS A 111 17.19 -21.65 -3.21
CA CYS A 111 17.05 -20.22 -3.48
C CYS A 111 15.59 -19.85 -3.70
N LEU A 112 15.09 -18.91 -2.89
CA LEU A 112 13.78 -18.32 -3.06
C LEU A 112 13.96 -16.89 -3.56
N HIS A 113 13.36 -16.58 -4.70
CA HIS A 113 13.32 -15.19 -5.18
C HIS A 113 12.60 -14.34 -4.14
N LYS A 114 13.24 -13.25 -3.74
CA LYS A 114 12.68 -12.32 -2.77
C LYS A 114 12.37 -10.98 -3.38
N PRO A 115 11.36 -10.34 -2.78
CA PRO A 115 10.75 -9.24 -3.47
C PRO A 115 11.62 -7.97 -3.08
N ALA A 116 12.19 -7.89 -1.87
CA ALA A 116 13.09 -6.80 -1.44
C ALA A 116 14.59 -7.16 -1.55
N PRO A 117 15.52 -6.17 -1.64
CA PRO A 117 16.97 -6.42 -1.58
C PRO A 117 17.36 -7.31 -0.38
N PRO A 118 18.19 -8.35 -0.57
CA PRO A 118 19.04 -8.64 -1.73
C PRO A 118 18.36 -9.39 -2.90
N PHE A 119 17.02 -9.44 -2.95
CA PHE A 119 16.20 -10.06 -4.00
C PHE A 119 16.25 -11.61 -4.04
N PHE A 120 16.86 -12.23 -3.03
CA PHE A 120 16.77 -13.66 -2.76
C PHE A 120 16.84 -13.95 -1.25
N GLU A 121 16.39 -15.13 -0.85
CA GLU A 121 16.63 -15.73 0.47
C GLU A 121 16.99 -17.20 0.27
N CYS A 122 18.00 -17.66 1.01
CA CYS A 122 18.40 -19.06 0.99
C CYS A 122 17.77 -19.82 2.16
N VAL A 123 17.09 -20.92 1.84
CA VAL A 123 16.68 -21.92 2.84
C VAL A 123 17.78 -22.97 2.93
N CYS A 124 18.53 -22.95 4.03
CA CYS A 124 19.65 -23.85 4.23
C CYS A 124 19.22 -25.23 4.72
N THR A 125 19.97 -26.25 4.34
CA THR A 125 19.87 -27.59 4.92
C THR A 125 20.44 -27.57 6.34
N SER A 126 20.11 -28.55 7.18
CA SER A 126 20.58 -28.61 8.58
C SER A 126 22.10 -28.67 8.76
N ALA A 127 22.86 -28.79 7.67
CA ALA A 127 24.31 -28.86 7.63
C ALA A 127 24.99 -27.51 7.34
N ALA A 128 24.25 -26.42 7.11
CA ALA A 128 24.82 -25.10 6.86
C ALA A 128 23.90 -23.95 7.29
N THR A 129 24.46 -22.78 7.60
CA THR A 129 23.74 -21.57 8.00
C THR A 129 24.25 -20.31 7.28
N GLY A 130 23.61 -19.16 7.55
CA GLY A 130 23.96 -17.86 6.96
C GLY A 130 23.13 -17.50 5.73
N PRO A 131 23.29 -16.26 5.21
CA PRO A 131 22.46 -15.71 4.13
C PRO A 131 22.62 -16.44 2.78
N THR A 132 23.73 -17.16 2.59
CA THR A 132 24.05 -17.93 1.38
C THR A 132 24.34 -19.41 1.66
N CYS A 133 24.04 -19.89 2.88
CA CYS A 133 24.35 -21.26 3.32
C CYS A 133 25.83 -21.64 3.22
N SER A 134 26.74 -20.68 3.40
CA SER A 134 28.19 -20.88 3.31
C SER A 134 28.84 -21.25 4.64
N ILE A 135 28.13 -21.16 5.76
CA ILE A 135 28.68 -21.37 7.11
C ILE A 135 28.40 -22.81 7.55
N PRO A 136 29.42 -23.67 7.73
CA PRO A 136 29.26 -25.03 8.26
C PRO A 136 28.83 -25.01 9.74
N PRO A 137 28.40 -26.15 10.32
CA PRO A 137 28.03 -26.27 11.73
C PRO A 137 29.23 -26.10 12.67
#